data_AF-A0A022J152-F1
#
_entry.id   AF-A0A022J152-F1
#
_cell.length_a   1.000
_cell.length_b   1.000
_cell.length_c   1.000
_cell.angle_alpha   90.00
_cell.angle_beta   90.00
_cell.angle_gamma   90.00
#
_symmetry.space_group_name_H-M   'P 1'
#
loop_
_entity.id
_entity.type
_entity.pdbx_description
1 polymer ?
#
loop_
_entity_poly.entity_id
_entity_poly.type
_entity_poly.pdbx_seq_one_letter_code
_entity_poly.pdbx_strand_id
1 'polypeptide(L)'
;MEEQNKTRKLPNSPVDLCLRLLNSMVDGYLDIRSPLTRRVEHWQQQLLQGNRRFKQWHQLFHENMAFQQVENLCEEQIETLQEFRDEIVENYHHVIGEKTHSSQDLLLVRLNDLMSHVERIQKHTLRLRSAIQSAIDLHFSAIANQTNENMRILAIITAVFAPLTLLTGIYGMNFEFIPGLKSPVGFWIMLGVMLLSTIFLLYYFYRQHLVGRGEKSVIDLLAQQHRQDRMNLFWFLEYEPIKQTLKEVEKITRLK
;
A
#
# COMPACT_ATOMS: atom_id res chain seq x y z
N MET A 1 -11.25 -33.44 -2.51
CA MET A 1 -12.32 -32.65 -3.16
C MET A 1 -13.67 -33.39 -3.24
N GLU A 2 -13.85 -34.52 -2.53
CA GLU A 2 -15.07 -35.36 -2.65
C GLU A 2 -16.20 -35.05 -1.66
N GLU A 3 -15.99 -34.17 -0.66
CA GLU A 3 -17.04 -33.91 0.36
C GLU A 3 -18.01 -32.77 0.02
N GLN A 4 -17.72 -31.95 -1.00
CA GLN A 4 -18.56 -30.80 -1.37
C GLN A 4 -19.78 -31.17 -2.24
N ASN A 5 -19.89 -32.41 -2.71
CA ASN A 5 -20.96 -32.85 -3.62
C ASN A 5 -22.00 -33.77 -2.97
N LYS A 6 -22.24 -33.60 -1.66
CA LYS A 6 -23.42 -34.18 -1.00
C LYS A 6 -24.63 -33.41 -1.50
N THR A 7 -25.50 -34.06 -2.26
CA THR A 7 -26.80 -33.53 -2.71
C THR A 7 -27.48 -32.79 -1.55
N ARG A 8 -27.48 -31.44 -1.57
CA ARG A 8 -28.12 -30.62 -0.53
C ARG A 8 -29.59 -31.01 -0.52
N LYS A 9 -30.03 -31.69 0.55
CA LYS A 9 -31.44 -32.06 0.75
C LYS A 9 -32.30 -30.82 0.51
N LEU A 10 -33.41 -30.98 -0.22
CA LEU A 10 -34.37 -29.91 -0.45
C LEU A 10 -34.79 -29.27 0.88
N PRO A 11 -34.99 -27.95 0.92
CA PRO A 11 -35.40 -27.26 2.15
C PRO A 11 -36.76 -27.78 2.59
N ASN A 12 -36.90 -28.04 3.89
CA ASN A 12 -38.13 -28.61 4.45
C ASN A 12 -39.19 -27.54 4.79
N SER A 13 -38.80 -26.26 4.83
CA SER A 13 -39.69 -25.12 5.09
C SER A 13 -39.12 -23.82 4.50
N PRO A 14 -39.94 -22.76 4.33
CA PRO A 14 -39.44 -21.44 3.94
C PRO A 14 -38.38 -20.88 4.89
N VAL A 15 -38.52 -21.17 6.19
CA VAL A 15 -37.55 -20.77 7.23
C VAL A 15 -36.22 -21.53 7.06
N ASP A 16 -36.25 -22.83 6.76
CA ASP A 16 -35.04 -23.62 6.47
C ASP A 16 -34.32 -23.09 5.20
N LEU A 17 -35.08 -22.69 4.17
CA LEU A 17 -34.50 -22.03 3.00
C LEU A 17 -33.82 -20.71 3.38
N CYS A 18 -34.49 -19.85 4.14
CA CYS A 18 -33.94 -18.57 4.60
C CYS A 18 -32.64 -18.77 5.40
N LEU A 19 -32.63 -19.70 6.37
CA LEU A 19 -31.45 -20.02 7.17
C LEU A 19 -30.27 -20.49 6.30
N ARG A 20 -30.53 -21.30 5.26
CA ARG A 20 -29.48 -21.75 4.33
C ARG A 20 -28.95 -20.64 3.45
N LEU A 21 -29.82 -19.73 3.01
CA LEU A 21 -29.40 -18.54 2.26
C LEU A 21 -28.52 -17.64 3.13
N LEU A 22 -28.94 -17.34 4.36
CA LEU A 22 -28.14 -16.57 5.32
C LEU A 22 -26.78 -17.23 5.57
N ASN A 23 -26.73 -18.55 5.76
CA ASN A 23 -25.46 -19.25 5.94
C ASN A 23 -24.55 -19.13 4.71
N SER A 24 -25.11 -19.26 3.51
CA SER A 24 -24.34 -19.07 2.27
C SER A 24 -23.84 -17.64 2.09
N MET A 25 -24.59 -16.64 2.57
CA MET A 25 -24.16 -15.24 2.57
C MET A 25 -22.98 -15.06 3.52
N VAL A 26 -23.07 -15.59 4.75
CA VAL A 26 -21.97 -15.56 5.74
C VAL A 26 -20.68 -16.15 5.17
N ASP A 27 -20.76 -17.32 4.52
CA ASP A 27 -19.60 -17.98 3.92
C ASP A 27 -18.95 -17.08 2.85
N GLY A 28 -19.76 -16.46 1.97
CA GLY A 28 -19.26 -15.55 0.93
C GLY A 28 -18.56 -14.31 1.46
N TYR A 29 -19.00 -13.78 2.61
CA TYR A 29 -18.37 -12.64 3.29
C TYR A 29 -16.96 -12.98 3.82
N LEU A 30 -16.75 -14.20 4.32
CA LEU A 30 -15.43 -14.61 4.80
C LEU A 30 -14.42 -14.69 3.65
N ASP A 31 -14.86 -15.15 2.48
CA ASP A 31 -14.00 -15.35 1.30
C ASP A 31 -13.48 -14.04 0.70
N ILE A 32 -14.16 -12.90 0.91
CA ILE A 32 -13.72 -11.61 0.34
C ILE A 32 -12.56 -10.94 1.09
N ARG A 33 -12.25 -11.35 2.32
CA ARG A 33 -11.15 -10.72 3.10
C ARG A 33 -9.78 -10.92 2.46
N SER A 34 -9.49 -12.14 2.00
CA SER A 34 -8.20 -12.47 1.38
C SER A 34 -7.93 -11.68 0.09
N PRO A 35 -8.85 -11.60 -0.89
CA PRO A 35 -8.62 -10.82 -2.10
C PRO A 35 -8.52 -9.31 -1.82
N LEU A 36 -9.29 -8.76 -0.89
CA LEU A 36 -9.15 -7.34 -0.51
C LEU A 36 -7.75 -7.05 0.06
N THR A 37 -7.26 -7.91 0.94
CA THR A 37 -5.91 -7.79 1.51
C THR A 37 -4.84 -7.85 0.42
N ARG A 38 -4.90 -8.83 -0.49
CA ARG A 38 -3.92 -8.99 -1.59
C ARG A 38 -3.88 -7.78 -2.52
N ARG A 39 -5.04 -7.16 -2.80
CA ARG A 39 -5.12 -5.95 -3.63
C ARG A 39 -4.38 -4.78 -2.96
N VAL A 40 -4.55 -4.59 -1.66
CA VAL A 40 -3.84 -3.56 -0.89
C VAL A 40 -2.34 -3.82 -0.85
N GLU A 41 -1.93 -5.05 -0.54
CA GLU A 41 -0.53 -5.46 -0.51
C GLU A 41 0.15 -5.20 -1.87
N HIS A 42 -0.53 -5.52 -2.98
CA HIS A 42 -0.06 -5.22 -4.32
C HIS A 42 0.22 -3.73 -4.50
N TRP A 43 -0.73 -2.86 -4.16
CA TRP A 43 -0.56 -1.41 -4.32
C TRP A 43 0.49 -0.82 -3.38
N GLN A 44 0.57 -1.29 -2.14
CA GLN A 44 1.64 -0.89 -1.22
C GLN A 44 3.01 -1.25 -1.78
N GLN A 45 3.18 -2.46 -2.31
CA GLN A 45 4.42 -2.87 -2.96
C GLN A 45 4.73 -2.02 -4.20
N GLN A 46 3.74 -1.66 -5.01
CA GLN A 46 3.97 -0.79 -6.17
C GLN A 46 4.35 0.64 -5.77
N LEU A 47 3.72 1.19 -4.73
CA LEU A 47 4.00 2.55 -4.22
C LEU A 47 5.37 2.65 -3.55
N LEU A 48 5.79 1.60 -2.85
CA LEU A 48 7.03 1.55 -2.07
C LEU A 48 8.22 0.95 -2.83
N GLN A 49 8.15 0.82 -4.15
CA GLN A 49 9.31 0.47 -4.96
C GLN A 49 10.26 1.68 -5.10
N GLY A 50 11.35 1.69 -4.31
CA GLY A 50 12.28 2.82 -4.14
C GLY A 50 12.96 3.41 -5.38
N ASN A 51 12.80 2.82 -6.57
CA ASN A 51 13.58 3.22 -7.75
C ASN A 51 12.77 3.59 -9.01
N ARG A 52 11.44 3.57 -8.98
CA ARG A 52 10.62 3.93 -10.17
C ARG A 52 9.51 4.90 -9.81
N ARG A 53 9.41 6.01 -10.55
CA ARG A 53 8.23 6.89 -10.49
C ARG A 53 6.97 6.05 -10.71
N PHE A 54 6.08 6.05 -9.72
CA PHE A 54 4.81 5.34 -9.82
C PHE A 54 3.96 5.97 -10.93
N LYS A 55 3.49 5.15 -11.89
CA LYS A 55 2.76 5.63 -13.09
C LYS A 55 1.27 5.30 -13.06
N GLN A 56 0.85 4.32 -12.26
CA GLN A 56 -0.49 3.74 -12.28
C GLN A 56 -1.47 4.45 -11.33
N TRP A 57 -1.36 5.78 -11.21
CA TRP A 57 -2.25 6.59 -10.35
C TRP A 57 -3.72 6.37 -10.65
N HIS A 58 -4.09 6.35 -11.93
CA HIS A 58 -5.48 6.13 -12.34
C HIS A 58 -6.03 4.78 -11.84
N GLN A 59 -5.23 3.72 -11.95
CA GLN A 59 -5.62 2.39 -11.46
C GLN A 59 -5.72 2.35 -9.94
N LEU A 60 -4.77 2.96 -9.23
CA LEU A 60 -4.81 3.08 -7.77
C LEU A 60 -6.05 3.83 -7.27
N PHE A 61 -6.40 4.95 -7.92
CA PHE A 61 -7.60 5.71 -7.57
C PHE A 61 -8.88 4.91 -7.85
N HIS A 62 -8.95 4.21 -8.98
CA HIS A 62 -10.08 3.33 -9.30
C HIS A 62 -10.24 2.22 -8.24
N GLU A 63 -9.13 1.64 -7.80
CA GLU A 63 -9.11 0.62 -6.75
C GLU A 63 -9.56 1.18 -5.40
N ASN A 64 -9.11 2.39 -5.05
CA ASN A 64 -9.57 3.09 -3.84
C ASN A 64 -11.09 3.36 -3.87
N MET A 65 -11.63 3.77 -5.03
CA MET A 65 -13.08 3.91 -5.22
C MET A 65 -13.82 2.57 -5.07
N ALA A 66 -13.24 1.46 -5.55
CA ALA A 66 -13.83 0.14 -5.35
C ALA A 66 -13.87 -0.27 -3.86
N PHE A 67 -12.85 0.09 -3.07
CA PHE A 67 -12.89 -0.12 -1.61
C PHE A 67 -13.97 0.73 -0.93
N GLN A 68 -14.14 2.00 -1.33
CA GLN A 68 -15.24 2.85 -0.83
C GLN A 68 -16.61 2.25 -1.19
N GLN A 69 -16.78 1.71 -2.39
CA GLN A 69 -18.03 1.04 -2.78
C GLN A 69 -18.34 -0.18 -1.91
N VAL A 70 -17.32 -0.98 -1.58
CA VAL A 70 -17.50 -2.12 -0.65
C VAL A 70 -17.90 -1.64 0.74
N GLU A 71 -17.31 -0.54 1.22
CA GLU A 71 -17.64 0.06 2.51
C GLU A 71 -19.10 0.56 2.56
N ASN A 72 -19.52 1.34 1.55
CA ASN A 72 -20.89 1.83 1.45
C ASN A 72 -21.89 0.68 1.35
N LEU A 73 -21.58 -0.35 0.55
CA LEU A 73 -22.43 -1.53 0.43
C LEU A 73 -22.57 -2.26 1.77
N CYS A 74 -21.49 -2.37 2.55
CA CYS A 74 -21.56 -2.98 3.89
C CYS A 74 -22.43 -2.14 4.83
N GLU A 75 -22.36 -0.81 4.76
CA GLU A 75 -23.18 0.10 5.56
C GLU A 75 -24.67 -0.06 5.25
N GLU A 76 -25.04 0.02 3.97
CA GLU A 76 -26.42 -0.20 3.49
C GLU A 76 -26.92 -1.62 3.86
N GLN A 77 -26.06 -2.63 3.80
CA GLN A 77 -26.41 -4.00 4.19
C GLN A 77 -26.63 -4.15 5.70
N ILE A 78 -25.86 -3.45 6.52
CA ILE A 78 -26.05 -3.46 7.97
C ILE A 78 -27.40 -2.80 8.30
N GLU A 79 -27.70 -1.65 7.71
CA GLU A 79 -28.98 -0.95 7.91
C GLU A 79 -30.17 -1.84 7.50
N THR A 80 -30.14 -2.41 6.30
CA THR A 80 -31.22 -3.28 5.82
C THR A 80 -31.40 -4.55 6.66
N LEU A 81 -30.30 -5.15 7.16
CA LEU A 81 -30.38 -6.30 8.06
C LEU A 81 -30.91 -5.91 9.44
N GLN A 82 -30.59 -4.72 9.94
CA GLN A 82 -31.13 -4.18 11.19
C GLN A 82 -32.63 -3.93 11.06
N GLU A 83 -33.08 -3.29 9.98
CA GLU A 83 -34.51 -3.08 9.70
C GLU A 83 -35.26 -4.42 9.62
N PHE A 84 -34.71 -5.40 8.90
CA PHE A 84 -35.32 -6.73 8.79
C PHE A 84 -35.38 -7.46 10.14
N ARG A 85 -34.34 -7.33 10.97
CA ARG A 85 -34.35 -7.86 12.34
C ARG A 85 -35.49 -7.25 13.14
N ASP A 86 -35.59 -5.92 13.11
CA ASP A 86 -36.53 -5.17 13.93
C ASP A 86 -37.97 -5.48 13.49
N GLU A 87 -38.22 -5.63 12.18
CA GLU A 87 -39.49 -6.09 11.65
C GLU A 87 -39.86 -7.51 12.14
N ILE A 88 -38.90 -8.45 12.19
CA ILE A 88 -39.14 -9.79 12.75
C ILE A 88 -39.45 -9.70 14.25
N VAL A 89 -38.71 -8.90 15.00
CA VAL A 89 -38.89 -8.80 16.46
C VAL A 89 -40.25 -8.19 16.81
N GLU A 90 -40.66 -7.14 16.10
CA GLU A 90 -41.91 -6.39 16.34
C GLU A 90 -43.15 -7.13 15.83
N ASN A 91 -43.12 -7.69 14.62
CA ASN A 91 -44.34 -8.23 13.98
C ASN A 91 -44.63 -9.71 14.31
N TYR A 92 -43.65 -10.50 14.76
CA TYR A 92 -43.84 -11.94 14.95
C TYR A 92 -44.15 -12.39 16.39
N HIS A 93 -44.06 -11.52 17.40
CA HIS A 93 -44.42 -11.87 18.79
C HIS A 93 -45.89 -12.29 18.96
N HIS A 94 -46.78 -11.90 18.04
CA HIS A 94 -48.22 -12.11 18.16
C HIS A 94 -48.76 -13.38 17.49
N VAL A 95 -47.92 -14.21 16.84
CA VAL A 95 -48.37 -15.31 15.97
C VAL A 95 -47.71 -16.66 16.33
N ILE A 96 -48.40 -17.45 17.20
CA ILE A 96 -48.48 -18.93 17.24
C ILE A 96 -47.30 -19.76 17.85
N GLY A 97 -47.58 -20.45 18.99
CA GLY A 97 -47.13 -21.82 19.35
C GLY A 97 -45.64 -22.11 19.69
N GLU A 98 -45.37 -22.93 20.72
CA GLU A 98 -44.03 -23.29 21.26
C GLU A 98 -42.97 -23.72 20.20
N LYS A 99 -43.35 -24.45 19.14
CA LYS A 99 -42.40 -24.91 18.10
C LYS A 99 -41.96 -23.81 17.14
N THR A 100 -42.74 -22.75 16.98
CA THR A 100 -42.44 -21.64 16.07
C THR A 100 -41.40 -20.70 16.68
N HIS A 101 -41.44 -20.53 18.00
CA HIS A 101 -40.48 -19.71 18.76
C HIS A 101 -39.02 -20.17 18.56
N SER A 102 -38.74 -21.48 18.66
CA SER A 102 -37.37 -21.99 18.53
C SER A 102 -36.74 -21.79 17.14
N SER A 103 -37.56 -21.76 16.07
CA SER A 103 -37.06 -21.52 14.70
C SER A 103 -36.80 -20.03 14.44
N GLN A 104 -37.59 -19.15 15.07
CA GLN A 104 -37.40 -17.70 15.02
C GLN A 104 -36.13 -17.28 15.77
N ASP A 105 -35.91 -17.82 16.97
CA ASP A 105 -34.70 -17.57 17.75
C ASP A 105 -33.44 -17.94 16.94
N LEU A 106 -33.48 -19.07 16.24
CA LEU A 106 -32.38 -19.49 15.35
C LEU A 106 -32.17 -18.50 14.20
N LEU A 107 -33.23 -17.98 13.60
CA LEU A 107 -33.14 -16.99 12.52
C LEU A 107 -32.54 -15.67 13.02
N LEU A 108 -32.99 -15.16 14.17
CA LEU A 108 -32.44 -13.95 14.79
C LEU A 108 -30.95 -14.12 15.12
N VAL A 109 -30.55 -15.29 15.65
CA VAL A 109 -29.14 -15.60 15.92
C VAL A 109 -28.32 -15.59 14.62
N ARG A 110 -28.82 -16.19 13.54
CA ARG A 110 -28.12 -16.21 12.24
C ARG A 110 -28.02 -14.83 11.59
N LEU A 111 -29.07 -14.02 11.72
CA LEU A 111 -29.07 -12.66 11.21
C LEU A 111 -28.08 -11.77 11.98
N ASN A 112 -28.04 -11.90 13.32
CA ASN A 112 -27.02 -11.21 14.14
C ASN A 112 -25.60 -11.63 13.79
N ASP A 113 -25.37 -12.92 13.51
CA ASP A 113 -24.07 -13.39 13.05
C ASP A 113 -23.70 -12.77 11.69
N LEU A 114 -24.64 -12.75 10.73
CA LEU A 114 -24.45 -12.10 9.43
C LEU A 114 -24.09 -10.61 9.57
N MET A 115 -24.87 -9.84 10.34
CA MET A 115 -24.54 -8.43 10.60
C MET A 115 -23.14 -8.27 11.20
N SER A 116 -22.78 -9.11 12.17
CA SER A 116 -21.44 -9.09 12.77
C SER A 116 -20.33 -9.38 11.75
N HIS A 117 -20.56 -10.27 10.78
CA HIS A 117 -19.59 -10.54 9.72
C HIS A 117 -19.46 -9.37 8.75
N VAL A 118 -20.57 -8.73 8.35
CA VAL A 118 -20.56 -7.54 7.49
C VAL A 118 -19.82 -6.39 8.19
N GLU A 119 -20.09 -6.14 9.48
CA GLU A 119 -19.36 -5.15 10.28
C GLU A 119 -17.85 -5.43 10.34
N ARG A 120 -17.45 -6.69 10.51
CA ARG A 120 -16.04 -7.07 10.55
C ARG A 120 -15.34 -6.80 9.23
N ILE A 121 -16.05 -6.99 8.11
CA ILE A 121 -15.52 -6.71 6.77
C ILE A 121 -15.43 -5.21 6.53
N GLN A 122 -16.47 -4.45 6.88
CA GLN A 122 -16.43 -2.99 6.80
C GLN A 122 -15.22 -2.42 7.56
N LYS A 123 -15.04 -2.84 8.83
CA LYS A 123 -13.87 -2.47 9.66
C LYS A 123 -12.55 -2.95 9.05
N HIS A 124 -12.53 -4.07 8.35
CA HIS A 124 -11.34 -4.56 7.68
C HIS A 124 -11.00 -3.73 6.43
N THR A 125 -11.98 -3.42 5.59
CA THR A 125 -11.87 -2.55 4.41
C THR A 125 -11.38 -1.15 4.81
N LEU A 126 -11.94 -0.57 5.88
CA LEU A 126 -11.49 0.72 6.42
C LEU A 126 -10.00 0.72 6.80
N ARG A 127 -9.55 -0.32 7.51
CA ARG A 127 -8.13 -0.47 7.87
C ARG A 127 -7.23 -0.61 6.64
N LEU A 128 -7.66 -1.41 5.66
CA LEU A 128 -6.94 -1.59 4.40
C LEU A 128 -6.84 -0.29 3.60
N ARG A 129 -7.92 0.50 3.55
CA ARG A 129 -7.94 1.81 2.88
C ARG A 129 -7.02 2.81 3.55
N SER A 130 -7.02 2.85 4.88
CA SER A 130 -6.07 3.65 5.66
C SER A 130 -4.62 3.24 5.37
N ALA A 131 -4.34 1.95 5.24
CA ALA A 131 -3.01 1.44 4.91
C ALA A 131 -2.55 1.83 3.49
N ILE A 132 -3.46 1.89 2.51
CA ILE A 132 -3.15 2.44 1.18
C ILE A 132 -2.86 3.94 1.28
N GLN A 133 -3.69 4.70 2.00
CA GLN A 133 -3.49 6.14 2.14
C GLN A 133 -2.13 6.46 2.78
N SER A 134 -1.75 5.75 3.84
CA SER A 134 -0.42 5.89 4.44
C SER A 134 0.72 5.56 3.46
N ALA A 135 0.55 4.58 2.57
CA ALA A 135 1.54 4.27 1.55
C ALA A 135 1.64 5.36 0.48
N ILE A 136 0.52 6.00 0.10
CA ILE A 136 0.49 7.16 -0.80
C ILE A 136 1.23 8.34 -0.15
N ASP A 137 0.94 8.63 1.11
CA ASP A 137 1.57 9.73 1.83
C ASP A 137 3.09 9.52 1.97
N LEU A 138 3.52 8.28 2.27
CA LEU A 138 4.93 7.90 2.31
C LEU A 138 5.60 8.04 0.93
N HIS A 139 4.91 7.65 -0.15
CA HIS A 139 5.41 7.82 -1.52
C HIS A 139 5.68 9.31 -1.84
N PHE A 140 4.72 10.19 -1.56
CA PHE A 140 4.92 11.63 -1.77
C PHE A 140 5.98 12.22 -0.86
N SER A 141 6.04 11.82 0.40
CA SER A 141 7.09 12.23 1.34
C SER A 141 8.49 11.89 0.80
N ALA A 142 8.67 10.69 0.25
CA ALA A 142 9.93 10.29 -0.36
C ALA A 142 10.28 11.08 -1.63
N ILE A 143 9.29 11.38 -2.49
CA ILE A 143 9.50 12.25 -3.66
C ILE A 143 9.90 13.66 -3.23
N ALA A 144 9.25 14.22 -2.21
CA ALA A 144 9.60 15.52 -1.65
C ALA A 144 11.03 15.50 -1.10
N ASN A 145 11.40 14.45 -0.36
CA ASN A 145 12.75 14.28 0.16
C ASN A 145 13.80 14.21 -0.96
N GLN A 146 13.54 13.44 -2.01
CA GLN A 146 14.42 13.38 -3.19
C GLN A 146 14.53 14.73 -3.89
N THR A 147 13.44 15.50 -3.96
CA THR A 147 13.45 16.83 -4.57
C THR A 147 14.26 17.82 -3.72
N ASN A 148 14.11 17.77 -2.39
CA ASN A 148 14.91 18.55 -1.45
C ASN A 148 16.40 18.20 -1.56
N GLU A 149 16.74 16.91 -1.71
CA GLU A 149 18.10 16.46 -1.94
C GLU A 149 18.68 17.04 -3.23
N ASN A 150 17.92 16.97 -4.33
CA ASN A 150 18.34 17.53 -5.61
C ASN A 150 18.57 19.05 -5.54
N MET A 151 17.68 19.79 -4.85
CA MET A 151 17.86 21.23 -4.62
C MET A 151 19.10 21.51 -3.77
N ARG A 152 19.35 20.71 -2.72
CA ARG A 152 20.54 20.84 -1.88
C ARG A 152 21.82 20.64 -2.69
N ILE A 153 21.86 19.64 -3.57
CA ILE A 153 23.00 19.39 -4.47
C ILE A 153 23.24 20.61 -5.39
N LEU A 154 22.19 21.13 -6.04
CA LEU A 154 22.32 22.33 -6.88
C LEU A 154 22.81 23.55 -6.09
N ALA A 155 22.31 23.74 -4.87
CA ALA A 155 22.72 24.84 -4.00
C ALA A 155 24.19 24.73 -3.60
N ILE A 156 24.67 23.53 -3.26
CA ILE A 156 26.09 23.28 -2.94
C ILE A 156 26.97 23.59 -4.16
N ILE A 157 26.59 23.10 -5.35
CA ILE A 157 27.32 23.39 -6.60
C ILE A 157 27.40 24.92 -6.81
N THR A 158 26.28 25.61 -6.65
CA THR A 158 26.21 27.08 -6.84
C THR A 158 27.06 27.82 -5.82
N ALA A 159 26.99 27.44 -4.54
CA ALA A 159 27.75 28.07 -3.46
C ALA A 159 29.27 27.87 -3.62
N VAL A 160 29.71 26.73 -4.17
CA VAL A 160 31.12 26.49 -4.50
C VAL A 160 31.57 27.36 -5.68
N PHE A 161 30.74 27.51 -6.72
CA PHE A 161 31.09 28.34 -7.88
C PHE A 161 31.04 29.84 -7.61
N ALA A 162 30.15 30.32 -6.73
CA ALA A 162 29.98 31.75 -6.47
C ALA A 162 31.29 32.53 -6.16
N PRO A 163 32.16 32.11 -5.21
CA PRO A 163 33.42 32.81 -4.96
C PRO A 163 34.43 32.65 -6.10
N LEU A 164 34.42 31.52 -6.81
CA LEU A 164 35.29 31.30 -7.96
C LEU A 164 34.93 32.26 -9.09
N THR A 165 33.64 32.34 -9.44
CA THR A 165 33.10 33.26 -10.44
C THR A 165 33.35 34.71 -10.06
N LEU A 166 33.23 35.06 -8.77
CA LEU A 166 33.56 36.41 -8.29
C LEU A 166 35.04 36.72 -8.48
N LEU A 167 35.95 35.82 -8.09
CA LEU A 167 37.39 36.01 -8.24
C LEU A 167 37.80 36.10 -9.71
N THR A 168 37.31 35.20 -10.56
CA THR A 168 37.56 35.26 -12.02
C THR A 168 36.95 36.51 -12.64
N GLY A 169 35.78 36.95 -12.16
CA GLY A 169 35.12 38.16 -12.61
C GLY A 169 35.94 39.40 -12.31
N ILE A 170 36.39 39.56 -11.06
CA ILE A 170 37.21 40.70 -10.61
C ILE A 170 38.53 40.76 -11.39
N TYR A 171 39.24 39.64 -11.53
CA TYR A 171 40.51 39.58 -12.26
C TYR A 171 40.34 39.64 -13.79
N GLY A 172 39.13 39.40 -14.30
CA GLY A 172 38.77 39.58 -15.70
C GLY A 172 38.37 41.02 -16.07
N MET A 173 38.28 41.93 -15.08
CA MET A 173 37.97 43.34 -15.34
C MET A 173 39.20 44.08 -15.86
N ASN A 174 39.00 45.00 -16.82
CA ASN A 174 40.06 45.81 -17.43
C ASN A 174 40.50 46.99 -16.53
N PHE A 175 40.86 46.73 -15.26
CA PHE A 175 41.42 47.77 -14.38
C PHE A 175 42.95 47.81 -14.47
N GLU A 176 43.51 49.02 -14.58
CA GLU A 176 44.95 49.25 -14.77
C GLU A 176 45.80 48.93 -13.51
N PHE A 177 45.17 48.97 -12.33
CA PHE A 177 45.79 48.72 -11.03
C PHE A 177 45.11 47.56 -10.27
N ILE A 178 45.14 46.35 -10.83
CA ILE A 178 44.77 45.14 -10.07
C ILE A 178 46.03 44.61 -9.37
N PRO A 179 46.02 44.49 -8.02
CA PRO A 179 47.16 43.95 -7.27
C PRO A 179 47.47 42.52 -7.71
N GLY A 180 48.73 42.24 -8.08
CA GLY A 180 49.19 40.92 -8.49
C GLY A 180 49.19 40.65 -10.01
N LEU A 181 48.54 41.49 -10.84
CA LEU A 181 48.36 41.21 -12.28
C LEU A 181 49.63 41.39 -13.13
N LYS A 182 50.56 42.26 -12.70
CA LYS A 182 51.85 42.50 -13.37
C LYS A 182 52.98 41.57 -12.89
N SER A 183 52.71 40.71 -11.90
CA SER A 183 53.71 39.81 -11.31
C SER A 183 53.57 38.39 -11.87
N PRO A 184 54.67 37.70 -12.25
CA PRO A 184 54.62 36.32 -12.73
C PRO A 184 54.10 35.32 -11.67
N VAL A 185 54.13 35.68 -10.40
CA VAL A 185 53.68 34.84 -9.27
C VAL A 185 52.19 35.08 -8.95
N GLY A 186 51.61 36.21 -9.37
CA GLY A 186 50.24 36.60 -9.01
C GLY A 186 49.18 35.64 -9.54
N PHE A 187 49.38 35.10 -10.76
CA PHE A 187 48.51 34.07 -11.33
C PHE A 187 48.47 32.81 -10.47
N TRP A 188 49.63 32.33 -10.02
CA TRP A 188 49.74 31.12 -9.19
C TRP A 188 49.14 31.31 -7.79
N ILE A 189 49.33 32.49 -7.19
CA ILE A 189 48.72 32.83 -5.88
C ILE A 189 47.20 32.83 -6.01
N MET A 190 46.64 33.49 -7.03
CA MET A 190 45.19 33.52 -7.27
C MET A 190 44.62 32.11 -7.47
N LEU A 191 45.27 31.28 -8.28
CA LEU A 191 44.87 29.88 -8.48
C LEU A 191 44.86 29.10 -7.16
N GLY A 192 45.89 29.30 -6.32
CA GLY A 192 45.97 28.72 -4.98
C GLY A 192 44.83 29.16 -4.07
N VAL A 193 44.46 30.44 -4.09
CA VAL A 193 43.32 30.99 -3.33
C VAL A 193 41.99 30.39 -3.79
N MET A 194 41.75 30.28 -5.10
CA MET A 194 40.54 29.65 -5.65
C MET A 194 40.43 28.18 -5.25
N LEU A 195 41.55 27.44 -5.32
CA LEU A 195 41.60 26.03 -4.96
C LEU A 195 41.37 25.84 -3.45
N LEU A 196 42.02 26.66 -2.62
CA LEU A 196 41.85 26.62 -1.16
C LEU A 196 40.42 26.98 -0.75
N SER A 197 39.82 27.98 -1.38
CA SER A 197 38.41 28.35 -1.16
C SER A 197 37.45 27.21 -1.50
N THR A 198 37.69 26.53 -2.64
CA THR A 198 36.91 25.36 -3.07
C THR A 198 37.02 24.22 -2.04
N ILE A 199 38.24 23.85 -1.64
CA ILE A 199 38.47 22.78 -0.66
C ILE A 199 37.83 23.14 0.68
N PHE A 200 37.96 24.40 1.12
CA PHE A 200 37.38 24.87 2.37
C PHE A 200 35.85 24.73 2.37
N LEU A 201 35.18 25.17 1.29
CA LEU A 201 33.72 25.05 1.17
C LEU A 201 33.26 23.59 1.07
N LEU A 202 33.96 22.76 0.30
CA LEU A 202 33.66 21.32 0.21
C LEU A 202 33.82 20.64 1.57
N TYR A 203 34.89 20.94 2.30
CA TYR A 203 35.11 20.42 3.66
C TYR A 203 34.03 20.92 4.62
N TYR A 204 33.64 22.19 4.54
CA TYR A 204 32.57 22.76 5.35
C TYR A 204 31.23 22.04 5.10
N PHE A 205 30.83 21.87 3.83
CA PHE A 205 29.58 21.18 3.47
C PHE A 205 29.60 19.68 3.82
N TYR A 206 30.77 19.04 3.71
CA TYR A 206 30.96 17.66 4.15
C TYR A 206 30.80 17.53 5.67
N ARG A 207 31.44 18.41 6.44
CA ARG A 207 31.35 18.41 7.92
C ARG A 207 29.94 18.70 8.42
N GLN A 208 29.21 19.58 7.73
CA GLN A 208 27.82 19.90 8.05
C GLN A 208 26.84 18.80 7.62
N HIS A 209 27.32 17.65 7.12
CA HIS A 209 26.50 16.53 6.63
C HIS A 209 25.56 16.87 5.46
N LEU A 210 25.74 18.01 4.78
CA LEU A 210 24.96 18.34 3.57
C LEU A 210 25.38 17.50 2.36
N VAL A 211 26.60 16.96 2.38
CA VAL A 211 27.14 16.05 1.38
C VAL A 211 27.25 14.67 2.02
N GLY A 212 26.40 13.72 1.65
CA GLY A 212 26.62 12.29 1.94
C GLY A 212 25.61 11.59 2.86
N ARG A 213 24.65 12.29 3.49
CA ARG A 213 23.38 11.65 3.86
C ARG A 213 22.36 11.96 2.78
N GLY A 214 22.46 11.23 1.66
CA GLY A 214 21.21 10.70 1.15
C GLY A 214 20.72 9.79 2.26
N GLU A 215 19.85 10.29 3.13
CA GLU A 215 19.06 9.40 3.98
C GLU A 215 18.52 8.37 3.00
N LYS A 216 19.00 7.12 3.09
CA LYS A 216 18.42 6.04 2.30
C LYS A 216 16.95 6.20 2.54
N SER A 217 16.21 6.53 1.48
CA SER A 217 14.79 6.83 1.61
C SER A 217 14.21 5.68 2.42
N VAL A 218 13.30 5.93 3.37
CA VAL A 218 12.66 4.82 4.11
C VAL A 218 12.12 3.79 3.11
N ILE A 219 11.73 4.25 1.92
CA ILE A 219 11.39 3.42 0.76
C ILE A 219 12.57 2.58 0.23
N ASP A 220 13.79 3.10 0.13
CA ASP A 220 14.99 2.31 -0.20
C ASP A 220 15.32 1.29 0.89
N LEU A 221 15.15 1.64 2.17
CA LEU A 221 15.35 0.71 3.29
C LEU A 221 14.29 -0.40 3.29
N LEU A 222 13.01 -0.06 3.07
CA LEU A 222 11.92 -1.02 2.96
C LEU A 222 12.00 -1.86 1.68
N ALA A 223 12.39 -1.26 0.55
CA ALA A 223 12.63 -1.98 -0.71
C ALA A 223 13.84 -2.92 -0.63
N GLN A 224 14.85 -2.59 0.18
CA GLN A 224 15.97 -3.48 0.46
C GLN A 224 15.54 -4.63 1.39
N GLN A 225 14.66 -4.37 2.37
CA GLN A 225 14.10 -5.39 3.26
C GLN A 225 13.23 -6.41 2.50
N HIS A 226 12.32 -5.96 1.62
CA HIS A 226 11.50 -6.85 0.79
C HIS A 226 12.27 -7.60 -0.30
N ARG A 227 13.49 -7.16 -0.68
CA ARG A 227 14.33 -7.88 -1.65
C ARG A 227 14.92 -9.17 -1.08
N GLN A 228 15.02 -9.29 0.24
CA GLN A 228 15.50 -10.50 0.91
C GLN A 228 14.41 -11.57 1.00
N ASP A 229 13.13 -11.17 0.98
CA ASP A 229 11.98 -12.05 0.73
C ASP A 229 11.75 -12.20 -0.78
N ARG A 230 12.77 -12.65 -1.52
CA ARG A 230 12.51 -13.39 -2.76
C ARG A 230 11.81 -14.69 -2.37
N MET A 231 10.52 -14.58 -2.09
CA MET A 231 9.58 -15.68 -2.16
C MET A 231 9.83 -16.35 -3.49
N ASN A 232 10.26 -17.62 -3.43
CA ASN A 232 10.40 -18.50 -4.58
C ASN A 232 9.27 -18.20 -5.56
N LEU A 233 9.59 -17.91 -6.83
CA LEU A 233 8.58 -17.70 -7.88
C LEU A 233 7.56 -18.87 -7.93
N PHE A 234 7.94 -20.02 -7.36
CA PHE A 234 7.17 -21.24 -7.23
C PHE A 234 6.70 -21.57 -5.80
N TRP A 235 6.61 -20.60 -4.88
CA TRP A 235 6.07 -20.83 -3.53
C TRP A 235 4.62 -21.37 -3.58
N PHE A 236 3.88 -21.07 -4.65
CA PHE A 236 2.55 -21.63 -4.93
C PHE A 236 2.55 -23.12 -5.33
N LEU A 237 3.67 -23.64 -5.84
CA LEU A 237 3.84 -25.07 -6.18
C LEU A 237 4.30 -25.91 -4.99
N GLU A 238 4.81 -25.28 -3.93
CA GLU A 238 5.18 -25.94 -2.67
C GLU A 238 3.99 -26.10 -1.71
N TYR A 239 2.82 -25.55 -2.06
CA TYR A 239 1.56 -25.73 -1.34
C TYR A 239 1.02 -27.16 -1.54
N GLU A 240 1.08 -27.99 -0.47
CA GLU A 240 0.66 -29.40 -0.49
C GLU A 240 -0.69 -29.72 -1.17
N PRO A 241 -1.77 -28.93 -1.00
CA PRO A 241 -3.05 -29.29 -1.61
C PRO A 241 -3.03 -29.11 -3.15
N ILE A 242 -2.15 -28.28 -3.72
CA ILE A 242 -2.01 -28.14 -5.19
C ILE A 242 -1.23 -29.32 -5.79
N LYS A 243 -0.27 -29.89 -5.05
CA LYS A 243 0.41 -31.13 -5.48
C LYS A 243 -0.55 -32.32 -5.53
N GLN A 244 -1.52 -32.38 -4.61
CA GLN A 244 -2.55 -33.42 -4.62
C GLN A 244 -3.51 -33.26 -5.80
N THR A 245 -3.96 -32.04 -6.11
CA THR A 245 -4.85 -31.80 -7.26
C THR A 245 -4.14 -32.06 -8.60
N LEU A 246 -2.86 -31.69 -8.73
CA LEU A 246 -2.07 -32.03 -9.92
C LEU A 246 -1.85 -33.54 -10.08
N LYS A 247 -1.58 -34.28 -8.99
CA LYS A 247 -1.48 -35.75 -9.03
C LYS A 247 -2.80 -36.43 -9.39
N GLU A 248 -3.94 -35.91 -8.91
CA GLU A 248 -5.26 -36.43 -9.31
C GLU A 248 -5.55 -36.18 -10.79
N VAL A 249 -5.25 -34.97 -11.29
CA VAL A 249 -5.42 -34.63 -12.70
C VAL A 249 -4.51 -35.47 -13.61
N GLU A 250 -3.27 -35.74 -13.19
CA GLU A 250 -2.34 -36.61 -13.92
C GLU A 250 -2.79 -38.09 -13.93
N LYS A 251 -3.44 -38.55 -12.84
CA LYS A 251 -4.05 -39.89 -12.77
C LYS A 251 -5.25 -40.03 -13.71
N ILE A 252 -6.07 -38.99 -13.84
CA ILE A 252 -7.25 -38.96 -14.71
C ILE A 252 -6.84 -38.89 -16.19
N THR A 253 -5.73 -38.23 -16.51
CA THR A 253 -5.22 -38.13 -17.90
C THR A 253 -4.45 -39.37 -18.35
N ARG A 254 -3.90 -40.19 -17.44
CA ARG A 254 -3.28 -41.48 -17.77
C ARG A 254 -4.26 -42.68 -17.83
N LEU A 255 -5.53 -42.49 -17.48
CA LEU A 255 -6.58 -43.52 -17.54
C LEU A 255 -7.49 -43.39 -18.79
N LYS A 256 -7.03 -42.70 -19.83
CA LYS A 256 -7.66 -42.66 -21.15
C LYS A 256 -6.80 -43.35 -22.18
#